data_AF-I1GX23-F1
#
_entry.id   AF-I1GX23-F1
#
_cell.length_a   1.000
_cell.length_b   1.000
_cell.length_c   1.000
_cell.angle_alpha   90.00
_cell.angle_beta   90.00
_cell.angle_gamma   90.00
#
_symmetry.space_group_name_H-M   'P 1'
#
loop_
_entity.id
_entity.type
_entity.pdbx_description
1 polymer ?
#
loop_
_entity_poly.entity_id
_entity_poly.type
_entity_poly.pdbx_seq_one_letter_code
_entity_poly.pdbx_strand_id
1 'polypeptide(L)'
;MRPFFSTMLLALALVLLCSGVATKAAIAKEGDGARVVPMDCKVLPPKAGACDPKKCYDDCSNAFGRGIAVGECVAGGCQCTYCLPSRGPRS
;
A
#
# COMPACT_ATOMS: atom_id res chain seq x y z
N MET A 1 -32.49 16.84 29.39
CA MET A 1 -31.63 17.30 28.26
C MET A 1 -30.15 16.90 28.41
N ARG A 2 -29.57 16.95 29.61
CA ARG A 2 -28.15 16.55 29.88
C ARG A 2 -27.73 15.12 29.50
N PRO A 3 -28.54 14.05 29.66
CA PRO A 3 -28.05 12.69 29.39
C PRO A 3 -27.90 12.41 27.89
N PHE A 4 -28.75 13.00 27.06
CA PHE A 4 -28.71 12.85 25.60
C PHE A 4 -27.47 13.50 24.98
N PHE A 5 -27.03 14.63 25.53
CA PHE A 5 -25.78 15.26 25.11
C PHE A 5 -24.58 14.40 25.49
N SER A 6 -24.59 13.80 26.68
CA SER A 6 -23.51 12.91 27.13
C SER A 6 -23.39 11.66 26.24
N THR A 7 -24.52 11.05 25.86
CA THR A 7 -24.52 9.89 24.95
C THR A 7 -24.09 10.25 23.53
N MET A 8 -24.50 11.41 23.01
CA MET A 8 -24.06 11.91 21.71
C MET A 8 -22.55 12.17 21.67
N LEU A 9 -21.99 12.74 22.73
CA LEU A 9 -20.54 12.98 22.85
C LEU A 9 -19.74 11.66 22.90
N LEU A 10 -20.25 10.65 23.61
CA LEU A 10 -19.63 9.33 23.68
C LEU A 10 -19.65 8.61 22.33
N ALA A 11 -20.77 8.68 21.60
CA ALA A 11 -20.88 8.14 20.25
C ALA A 11 -19.92 8.84 19.28
N LEU A 12 -19.80 10.17 19.36
CA LEU A 12 -18.87 10.93 18.53
C LEU A 12 -17.41 10.54 18.81
N ALA A 13 -17.05 10.37 20.08
CA ALA A 13 -15.71 9.94 20.49
C ALA A 13 -15.37 8.53 19.99
N LEU A 14 -16.32 7.58 20.05
CA LEU A 14 -16.16 6.23 19.51
C LEU A 14 -15.97 6.25 17.99
N VAL A 15 -16.74 7.05 17.26
CA VAL A 15 -16.59 7.21 15.81
C VAL A 15 -15.20 7.78 15.47
N LEU A 16 -14.71 8.76 16.23
CA LEU A 16 -13.37 9.32 16.04
C LEU A 16 -12.25 8.31 16.33
N LEU A 17 -12.40 7.47 17.37
CA LEU A 17 -11.43 6.39 17.67
C LEU A 17 -11.44 5.30 16.58
N CYS A 18 -12.61 4.89 16.09
CA CYS A 18 -12.74 3.88 15.04
C CYS A 18 -12.28 4.38 13.66
N SER A 19 -12.33 5.69 13.42
CA SER A 19 -11.93 6.28 12.14
C SER A 19 -10.43 6.31 11.92
N GLY A 20 -9.61 5.90 12.89
CA GLY A 20 -8.19 5.68 12.68
C GLY A 20 -7.53 6.85 11.95
N VAL A 21 -7.87 8.09 12.33
CA VAL A 21 -7.03 9.24 11.97
C VAL A 21 -5.81 9.12 12.85
N ALA A 22 -4.96 8.17 12.51
CA ALA A 22 -3.56 8.21 12.80
C ALA A 22 -3.10 9.56 12.25
N THR A 23 -3.08 10.56 13.13
CA THR A 23 -2.22 11.73 12.95
C THR A 23 -0.85 11.13 12.79
N LYS A 24 -0.45 10.91 11.53
CA LYS A 24 0.92 10.76 11.14
C LYS A 24 1.52 12.14 11.35
N ALA A 25 1.70 12.52 12.61
CA ALA A 25 2.78 13.38 12.98
C ALA A 25 4.01 12.56 12.60
N ALA A 26 4.44 12.72 11.35
CA ALA A 26 5.80 12.45 10.96
C ALA A 26 6.65 13.44 11.77
N ILE A 27 6.84 13.12 13.05
CA ILE A 27 8.06 13.50 13.73
C ILE A 27 9.08 12.65 13.02
N ALA A 28 9.60 13.19 11.91
CA ALA A 28 10.79 12.67 11.28
C ALA A 28 11.86 12.74 12.38
N LYS A 29 12.05 11.60 13.06
CA LYS A 29 13.25 11.35 13.83
C LYS A 29 14.37 11.35 12.82
N GLU A 30 14.95 12.53 12.69
CA GLU A 30 16.29 12.76 12.22
C GLU A 30 17.20 11.74 12.92
N GLY A 31 17.64 10.74 12.16
CA GLY A 31 18.40 9.62 12.72
C GLY A 31 18.19 8.30 12.00
N ASP A 32 18.43 8.28 10.69
CA ASP A 32 19.24 7.25 10.03
C ASP A 32 19.38 7.65 8.55
N GLY A 33 20.57 7.51 7.98
CA GLY A 33 20.92 7.94 6.63
C GLY A 33 20.29 7.11 5.50
N ALA A 34 19.07 6.62 5.68
CA ALA A 34 18.34 5.91 4.63
C ALA A 34 17.76 6.94 3.65
N ARG A 35 18.45 7.16 2.53
CA ARG A 35 17.87 7.83 1.36
C ARG A 35 16.56 7.13 1.02
N VAL A 36 15.43 7.76 1.31
CA VAL A 36 14.13 7.32 0.80
C VAL A 36 14.16 7.58 -0.70
N VAL A 37 14.52 6.56 -1.48
CA VAL A 37 14.46 6.63 -2.93
C VAL A 37 12.98 6.52 -3.30
N PRO A 38 12.36 7.57 -3.87
CA PRO A 38 10.99 7.47 -4.32
C PRO A 38 10.89 6.35 -5.36
N MET A 39 9.89 5.49 -5.23
CA MET A 39 9.66 4.35 -6.12
C MET A 39 8.49 4.64 -7.05
N ASP A 40 8.68 4.41 -8.34
CA ASP A 40 7.63 4.47 -9.35
C ASP A 40 7.05 3.07 -9.55
N CYS A 41 5.84 2.86 -9.04
CA CYS A 41 5.13 1.59 -9.15
C CYS A 41 4.16 1.59 -10.33
N LYS A 42 4.21 0.54 -11.14
CA LYS A 42 3.32 0.32 -12.28
C LYS A 42 2.58 -1.00 -12.14
N VAL A 43 1.26 -0.94 -12.34
CA VAL A 43 0.37 -2.09 -12.39
C VAL A 43 0.15 -2.48 -13.85
N LEU A 44 0.30 -3.77 -14.17
CA LEU A 44 0.04 -4.30 -15.49
C LEU A 44 -1.41 -4.79 -15.61
N PRO A 45 -1.99 -4.76 -16.82
CA PRO A 45 -3.29 -5.36 -17.05
C PRO A 45 -3.27 -6.84 -16.66
N PRO A 46 -4.35 -7.37 -16.05
CA PRO A 46 -4.42 -8.77 -15.67
C PRO A 46 -4.29 -9.69 -16.88
N LYS A 47 -3.51 -10.76 -16.74
CA LYS A 47 -3.44 -11.85 -17.71
C LYS A 47 -4.60 -12.81 -17.45
N ALA A 48 -5.54 -12.86 -18.40
CA ALA A 48 -6.70 -13.74 -18.33
C ALA A 48 -6.31 -15.23 -18.21
N GLY A 49 -7.06 -15.96 -17.39
CA GLY A 49 -6.90 -17.39 -17.18
C GLY A 49 -7.06 -17.82 -15.73
N ALA A 50 -6.95 -19.12 -15.48
CA ALA A 50 -6.90 -19.66 -14.13
C ALA A 50 -5.70 -19.07 -13.38
N CYS A 51 -5.95 -18.53 -12.20
CA CYS A 51 -4.92 -17.88 -11.39
C CYS A 51 -4.53 -18.76 -10.21
N ASP A 52 -3.26 -19.18 -10.20
CA ASP A 52 -2.61 -19.77 -9.03
C ASP A 52 -1.77 -18.66 -8.36
N PRO A 53 -2.03 -18.31 -7.09
CA PRO A 53 -1.37 -17.19 -6.44
C PRO A 53 0.16 -17.33 -6.38
N LYS A 54 0.64 -18.54 -6.08
CA LYS A 54 2.08 -18.79 -5.95
C LYS A 54 2.77 -18.67 -7.31
N LYS A 55 2.19 -19.29 -8.34
CA LYS A 55 2.70 -19.21 -9.71
C LYS A 55 2.62 -17.78 -10.24
N CYS A 56 1.55 -17.05 -9.96
CA CYS A 56 1.42 -15.65 -10.34
C CYS A 56 2.53 -14.78 -9.73
N TYR A 57 2.79 -14.95 -8.43
CA TYR A 57 3.89 -14.27 -7.76
C TYR A 57 5.26 -14.65 -8.37
N ASP A 58 5.53 -15.94 -8.53
CA ASP A 58 6.81 -16.43 -9.07
C ASP A 58 7.02 -15.94 -10.52
N ASP A 59 5.99 -15.98 -11.36
CA ASP A 59 6.05 -15.50 -12.75
C ASP A 59 6.30 -13.97 -12.81
N CYS A 60 5.59 -13.18 -12.00
CA CYS A 60 5.81 -11.73 -11.94
C CYS A 60 7.21 -11.39 -11.40
N SER A 61 7.64 -12.07 -10.33
CA SER A 61 8.95 -11.88 -9.70
C SER A 61 10.10 -12.28 -10.64
N ASN A 62 9.93 -13.34 -11.45
CA ASN A 62 10.91 -13.76 -12.45
C ASN A 62 10.94 -12.82 -13.68
N ALA A 63 9.79 -12.27 -14.09
CA ALA A 63 9.71 -11.41 -15.27
C ALA A 63 10.34 -10.03 -15.04
N PHE A 64 10.15 -9.44 -13.85
CA PHE A 64 10.60 -8.08 -13.56
C PHE A 64 11.82 -8.04 -12.63
N GLY A 65 11.96 -9.02 -11.75
CA GLY A 65 13.07 -9.12 -10.80
C GLY A 65 12.59 -9.41 -9.37
N ARG A 66 13.36 -10.24 -8.66
CA ARG A 66 13.03 -10.61 -7.28
C ARG A 66 13.03 -9.40 -6.37
N GLY A 67 11.94 -9.19 -5.64
CA GLY A 67 11.77 -8.11 -4.68
C GLY A 67 11.37 -6.76 -5.27
N ILE A 68 11.28 -6.64 -6.60
CA ILE A 68 10.77 -5.41 -7.26
C ILE A 68 9.39 -5.59 -7.88
N ALA A 69 8.91 -6.83 -8.00
CA ALA A 69 7.58 -7.13 -8.50
C ALA A 69 6.84 -8.15 -7.64
N VAL A 70 5.52 -7.98 -7.58
CA VAL A 70 4.57 -8.85 -6.90
C VAL A 70 3.46 -9.21 -7.88
N GLY A 71 2.98 -10.45 -7.80
CA GLY A 71 1.85 -10.94 -8.58
C GLY A 71 0.67 -11.27 -7.67
N GLU A 72 -0.52 -10.82 -8.03
CA GLU A 72 -1.76 -11.06 -7.30
C GLU A 72 -2.86 -11.60 -8.22
N CYS A 73 -3.71 -12.47 -7.70
CA CYS A 73 -4.87 -12.97 -8.42
C CYS A 73 -6.06 -12.02 -8.23
N VAL A 74 -6.55 -11.45 -9.34
CA VAL A 74 -7.75 -10.62 -9.38
C VAL A 74 -8.83 -11.29 -10.23
N ALA A 75 -10.04 -10.73 -10.26
CA ALA A 75 -11.15 -11.29 -11.03
C ALA A 75 -10.84 -11.48 -12.54
N GLY A 76 -9.90 -10.70 -13.09
CA GLY A 76 -9.42 -10.81 -14.47
C GLY A 76 -8.22 -11.74 -14.69
N GLY A 77 -7.76 -12.47 -13.66
CA GLY A 77 -6.58 -13.35 -13.72
C GLY A 77 -5.37 -12.78 -12.96
N CYS A 78 -4.16 -13.16 -13.37
CA CYS A 78 -2.93 -12.75 -12.68
C CYS A 78 -2.55 -11.31 -13.03
N GLN A 79 -2.42 -10.44 -12.04
CA GLN A 79 -2.00 -9.05 -12.17
C GLN A 79 -0.63 -8.84 -11.52
N CYS A 80 0.34 -8.36 -12.31
CA CYS A 80 1.65 -8.00 -11.79
C CYS A 80 1.71 -6.50 -11.47
N THR A 81 2.33 -6.17 -10.33
CA THR A 81 2.72 -4.82 -9.96
C THR A 81 4.23 -4.81 -9.76
N TYR A 82 4.94 -3.87 -10.37
CA TYR A 82 6.38 -3.72 -10.19
C TYR A 82 6.74 -2.28 -9.85
N CYS A 83 7.74 -2.08 -8.99
CA CYS A 83 8.22 -0.78 -8.54
C CYS A 83 9.69 -0.64 -8.92
N LEU A 84 10.02 0.46 -9.60
CA LEU A 84 11.40 0.82 -9.92
C LEU A 84 11.80 2.06 -9.12
N PRO A 85 13.06 2.17 -8.66
CA PRO A 85 13.55 3.42 -8.11
C PRO A 85 13.39 4.50 -9.18
N SER A 86 12.75 5.61 -8.79
CA SER A 86 12.60 6.75 -9.67
C SER A 86 14.00 7.16 -10.09
N ARG A 87 14.21 7.32 -11.40
CA ARG A 87 15.45 7.91 -11.90
C ARG A 87 15.43 9.36 -11.43
N GLY A 88 15.95 9.59 -10.22
CA GLY A 88 16.24 10.93 -9.73
C GLY A 88 17.05 11.68 -10.77
N PRO A 89 17.04 13.02 -10.74
CA PRO A 89 17.77 13.81 -11.71
C PRO A 89 19.21 13.31 -11.77
N ARG A 90 19.67 12.99 -13.00
CA ARG A 90 21.10 12.80 -13.28
C ARG A 90 21.79 14.12 -12.93
N SER A 91 22.28 14.23 -11.70
CA SER A 91 23.23 15.24 -11.28
C SER A 91 24.57 14.99 -11.95
#